data_AF-A0A2W4WEE1-F1
#
_entry.id   AF-A0A2W4WEE1-F1
#
_cell.length_a   1.000
_cell.length_b   1.000
_cell.length_c   1.000
_cell.angle_alpha   90.00
_cell.angle_beta   90.00
_cell.angle_gamma   90.00
#
_symmetry.space_group_name_H-M   'P 1'
#
loop_
_entity.id
_entity.type
_entity.pdbx_description
1 polymer ?
#
loop_
_entity_poly.entity_id
_entity_poly.type
_entity_poly.pdbx_seq_one_letter_code
_entity_poly.pdbx_strand_id
1 'polypeptide(L)' 'MIKLDFNTMTKKELRAYVIAHPSDKDAFRIFVDLFTVNTSSETFAMPQSVKDIQEIESLIQQKLEQPS' A
#
# COMPACT_ATOMS: atom_id res chain seq x y z
N MET A 1 25.81 -17.84 -0.28
CA MET A 1 25.11 -16.53 -0.30
C MET A 1 24.35 -16.38 1.00
N ILE A 2 24.59 -15.30 1.73
CA ILE A 2 23.82 -14.97 2.94
C ILE A 2 22.46 -14.46 2.45
N LYS A 3 21.39 -15.22 2.71
CA LYS A 3 20.03 -14.78 2.39
C LYS A 3 19.60 -13.80 3.47
N LEU A 4 19.23 -12.58 3.09
CA LEU A 4 18.68 -11.58 4.00
C LEU A 4 17.33 -12.09 4.54
N ASP A 5 17.10 -11.95 5.84
CA ASP A 5 15.79 -12.21 6.42
C ASP A 5 14.93 -10.95 6.35
N PHE A 6 14.03 -10.89 5.37
CA PHE A 6 13.16 -9.74 5.14
C PHE A 6 12.07 -9.60 6.23
N ASN A 7 11.83 -10.64 7.03
CA ASN A 7 10.83 -10.59 8.11
C ASN A 7 11.30 -9.75 9.31
N THR A 8 12.60 -9.51 9.44
CA THR A 8 13.15 -8.69 10.54
C THR A 8 13.27 -7.20 10.16
N MET A 9 12.95 -6.82 8.92
CA MET A 9 13.06 -5.46 8.43
C MET A 9 11.79 -4.65 8.68
N THR A 10 11.96 -3.36 8.97
CA THR A 10 10.83 -2.42 8.97
C THR A 10 10.32 -2.16 7.55
N LYS A 11 9.07 -1.67 7.41
CA LYS A 11 8.49 -1.29 6.11
C LYS A 11 9.38 -0.36 5.30
N LYS A 12 10.05 0.59 5.96
CA LYS A 12 10.92 1.58 5.31
C LYS A 12 12.19 0.92 4.76
N GLU A 13 12.79 0.02 5.51
CA GLU A 13 14.00 -0.71 5.12
C GLU A 13 13.71 -1.67 3.97
N LEU A 14 12.62 -2.45 4.08
CA LEU A 14 12.24 -3.38 3.01
C LEU A 14 11.85 -2.63 1.73
N ARG A 15 11.15 -1.48 1.84
CA ARG A 15 10.85 -0.63 0.68
C ARG A 15 12.13 -0.11 0.01
N ALA A 16 13.09 0.37 0.78
CA ALA A 16 14.36 0.87 0.24
C ALA A 16 15.13 -0.26 -0.47
N TYR A 17 15.13 -1.47 0.10
CA TYR A 17 15.75 -2.65 -0.51
C TYR A 17 15.11 -3.01 -1.85
N VAL A 18 13.78 -3.12 -1.90
CA VAL A 18 13.05 -3.47 -3.14
C VAL A 18 13.30 -2.46 -4.26
N ILE A 19 13.42 -1.17 -3.93
CA ILE A 19 13.75 -0.12 -4.91
C ILE A 19 15.19 -0.27 -5.43
N ALA A 20 16.15 -0.61 -4.57
CA ALA A 20 17.54 -0.84 -4.95
C ALA A 20 17.76 -2.15 -5.72
N HIS A 21 16.87 -3.13 -5.53
CA HIS A 21 16.96 -4.47 -6.11
C HIS A 21 15.69 -4.85 -6.90
N PRO A 22 15.36 -4.14 -7.99
CA PRO A 22 14.10 -4.34 -8.73
C PRO A 22 13.97 -5.72 -9.40
N SER A 23 15.07 -6.44 -9.60
CA SER A 23 15.07 -7.80 -10.15
C SER A 23 14.82 -8.88 -9.09
N ASP A 24 14.89 -8.54 -7.79
CA ASP A 24 14.62 -9.46 -6.70
C ASP A 24 13.11 -9.59 -6.47
N LYS A 25 12.50 -10.53 -7.20
CA LYS A 25 11.07 -10.82 -7.14
C LYS A 25 10.63 -11.36 -5.77
N ASP A 26 11.54 -12.01 -5.03
CA ASP A 26 11.23 -12.57 -3.73
C ASP A 26 11.10 -11.43 -2.69
N ALA A 27 12.02 -10.47 -2.71
CA ALA A 27 11.92 -9.28 -1.87
C ALA A 27 10.66 -8.46 -2.18
N PHE A 28 10.32 -8.29 -3.47
CA PHE A 28 9.08 -7.63 -3.88
C PHE A 28 7.83 -8.36 -3.37
N ARG A 29 7.79 -9.69 -3.51
CA ARG A 29 6.65 -10.50 -3.05
C ARG A 29 6.44 -10.35 -1.54
N ILE A 30 7.51 -10.46 -0.75
CA ILE A 30 7.45 -10.31 0.71
C ILE A 30 6.97 -8.91 1.10
N PHE A 31 7.43 -7.86 0.40
CA PHE A 31 6.96 -6.49 0.63
C PHE A 31 5.45 -6.34 0.39
N VAL A 32 4.93 -6.91 -0.70
CA VAL A 32 3.49 -6.91 -0.99
C VAL A 32 2.73 -7.69 0.09
N ASP A 33 3.15 -8.92 0.38
CA ASP A 33 2.44 -9.79 1.34
C ASP A 33 2.41 -9.18 2.75
N LEU A 34 3.49 -8.54 3.21
CA LEU A 34 3.54 -7.92 4.54
C LEU A 34 2.77 -6.60 4.64
N PHE A 35 2.68 -5.82 3.56
CA PHE A 35 2.22 -4.42 3.64
C PHE A 35 0.96 -4.09 2.82
N THR A 36 0.47 -4.98 1.97
CA THR A 36 -0.78 -4.76 1.21
C THR A 36 -1.89 -5.74 1.58
N VAL A 37 -1.60 -6.84 2.29
CA VAL A 37 -2.62 -7.83 2.69
C VAL A 37 -3.60 -7.25 3.73
N ASN A 38 -3.19 -6.27 4.53
CA ASN A 38 -4.04 -5.59 5.53
C ASN A 38 -4.49 -4.18 5.11
N THR A 39 -4.10 -3.69 3.93
CA THR A 39 -4.74 -2.48 3.40
C THR A 39 -6.06 -2.93 2.83
N SER A 40 -7.17 -2.61 3.52
CA SER A 40 -8.52 -2.77 2.98
C SER A 40 -8.49 -2.23 1.55
N SER A 41 -8.62 -3.12 0.57
CA SER A 41 -8.75 -2.75 -0.83
C SER A 41 -10.15 -2.18 -0.99
N GLU A 42 -10.40 -1.02 -0.40
CA GLU A 42 -11.61 -0.24 -0.62
C GLU A 42 -11.62 0.13 -2.10
N THR A 43 -12.25 -0.73 -2.89
CA THR A 43 -12.55 -0.45 -4.29
C THR A 43 -13.76 0.46 -4.31
N PHE A 44 -13.54 1.72 -4.67
CA PHE A 44 -14.63 2.66 -4.93
C PHE A 44 -15.14 2.46 -6.36
N ALA A 45 -16.46 2.36 -6.52
CA ALA A 45 -17.07 2.28 -7.84
C ALA A 45 -16.79 3.58 -8.63
N MET A 46 -16.70 3.46 -9.96
CA MET A 46 -16.57 4.64 -10.81
C MET A 46 -17.84 5.50 -10.66
N PRO A 47 -17.73 6.80 -10.34
CA PRO A 47 -18.90 7.66 -10.16
C PRO A 47 -19.72 7.70 -11.45
N GLN A 48 -21.03 7.45 -11.34
CA GLN A 48 -21.98 7.49 -12.44
C GLN A 48 -22.82 8.77 -12.44
N SER A 49 -22.72 9.57 -11.37
CA SER A 49 -23.49 10.80 -11.20
C SER A 49 -22.69 11.89 -10.48
N VAL A 50 -23.17 13.14 -10.57
CA VAL A 50 -22.60 14.28 -9.83
C VAL A 50 -22.71 14.07 -8.31
N LYS A 51 -23.76 13.38 -7.85
CA LYS A 51 -23.95 13.03 -6.44
C LYS A 51 -22.86 12.07 -5.96
N ASP A 52 -22.45 11.12 -6.80
CA ASP A 52 -21.39 10.16 -6.49
C ASP A 52 -20.04 10.89 -6.36
N ILE A 53 -19.82 11.94 -7.16
CA ILE A 53 -18.62 12.79 -7.06
C ILE A 53 -18.60 13.50 -5.70
N GLN A 54 -19.73 14.06 -5.25
CA GLN A 54 -19.82 14.73 -3.95
C GLN A 54 -19.59 13.76 -2.77
N GLU A 55 -20.05 12.52 -2.91
CA GLU A 55 -19.82 11.47 -1.90
C GLU A 55 -18.34 11.09 -1.82
N ILE A 56 -17.65 10.99 -2.97
CA ILE A 56 -16.20 10.77 -3.03
C ILE A 56 -15.44 11.94 -2.39
N GLU A 57 -15.82 13.19 -2.66
CA GLU A 57 -15.17 14.36 -2.02
C GLU A 57 -15.27 14.31 -0.50
N SER A 58 -16.43 13.93 0.04
CA SER A 58 -16.63 13.75 1.48
C SER A 58 -15.75 12.64 2.07
N LEU A 59 -15.65 11.50 1.37
CA LEU A 59 -14.80 10.38 1.78
C LEU A 59 -13.31 10.74 1.80
N ILE A 60 -12.86 11.57 0.84
CA ILE A 60 -11.47 12.07 0.79
C ILE A 60 -11.21 12.96 2.00
N GLN A 61 -12.10 13.91 2.33
CA GLN A 61 -11.95 14.78 3.51
C GLN A 61 -11.88 13.95 4.80
N GLN A 62 -12.78 12.98 4.96
CA GLN A 62 -12.81 12.11 6.14
C GLN A 62 -11.53 11.28 6.30
N LYS A 63 -10.89 10.85 5.20
CA LYS A 63 -9.59 10.16 5.25
C LYS A 63 -8.42 11.10 5.56
N LEU A 64 -8.49 12.37 5.12
CA LEU A 64 -7.46 13.37 5.42
C LEU A 64 -7.50 13.82 6.90
N GLU A 65 -8.68 13.79 7.52
CA GLU A 65 -8.88 14.14 8.93
C GLU A 65 -8.57 13.00 9.91
N GLN A 66 -8.43 11.76 9.43
CA GLN A 66 -7.98 10.65 10.27
C GLN A 66 -6.45 10.69 10.45
N PRO A 67 -5.93 10.82 11.68
CA PRO A 67 -4.50 10.72 11.93
C PRO A 67 -4.02 9.28 11.63
N SER A 68 -2.98 9.18 10.81
CA SER A 68 -2.32 7.93 10.39
C SER A 68 -1.55 7.25 11.53
#